data_AF-A0A7C4JSI5-F1
#
_entry.id   AF-A0A7C4JSI5-F1
#
_cell.length_a   1.000
_cell.length_b   1.000
_cell.length_c   1.000
_cell.angle_alpha   90.00
_cell.angle_beta   90.00
_cell.angle_gamma   90.00
#
_symmetry.space_group_name_H-M   'P 1'
#
loop_
_entity.id
_entity.type
_entity.pdbx_description
1 polymer ?
#
loop_
_entity_poly.entity_id
_entity_poly.type
_entity_poly.pdbx_seq_one_letter_code
_entity_poly.pdbx_strand_id
1 'polypeptide(L)'
;MRNSWLAYKGVSLWLNPKAYMIEKVINPIFRFLFYSFLILYGYKEKTNIAVFILGNAILLSSISALKGIGIIYFSERQQGTLMYFIVSPRSRLRIIAQKIFFHIINAFITVLIGLTIILTGFKIYYPPYQFVFIFLLIIIGVISVSLFGSLIASLGLLTRDINYAS
;
A
#
# COMPACT_ATOMS: atom_id res chain seq x y z
N MET A 1 -19.56 -7.41 -4.45
CA MET A 1 -18.30 -7.62 -5.20
C MET A 1 -18.25 -6.82 -6.49
N ARG A 2 -19.28 -6.84 -7.36
CA ARG A 2 -19.31 -6.06 -8.62
C ARG A 2 -19.03 -4.56 -8.46
N ASN A 3 -19.64 -3.90 -7.48
CA ASN A 3 -19.44 -2.45 -7.25
C ASN A 3 -18.01 -2.11 -6.78
N SER A 4 -17.41 -2.97 -5.96
CA SER A 4 -16.02 -2.83 -5.50
C SER A 4 -15.03 -2.92 -6.67
N TRP A 5 -15.28 -3.82 -7.64
CA TRP A 5 -14.42 -3.99 -8.82
C TRP A 5 -14.49 -2.79 -9.76
N LEU A 6 -15.68 -2.25 -9.99
CA LEU A 6 -15.88 -1.06 -10.82
C LEU A 6 -15.21 0.18 -10.20
N ALA A 7 -15.32 0.34 -8.87
CA ALA A 7 -14.64 1.41 -8.16
C ALA A 7 -13.12 1.29 -8.28
N TYR A 8 -12.56 0.08 -8.16
CA TYR A 8 -11.13 -0.15 -8.38
C TYR A 8 -10.71 0.18 -9.82
N LYS A 9 -11.48 -0.27 -10.82
CA LYS A 9 -11.18 -0.05 -12.24
C LYS A 9 -11.22 1.42 -12.64
N GLY A 10 -12.10 2.23 -12.05
CA GLY A 10 -12.23 3.66 -12.35
C GLY A 10 -11.12 4.54 -11.77
N VAL A 11 -10.41 4.06 -10.75
CA VAL A 11 -9.42 4.84 -9.97
C VAL A 11 -7.99 4.36 -10.22
N SER A 12 -7.83 3.07 -10.53
CA SER A 12 -6.51 2.46 -10.67
C SER A 12 -5.82 2.91 -11.96
N LEU A 13 -4.51 3.19 -11.88
CA LEU A 13 -3.59 3.50 -12.99
C LEU A 13 -3.48 2.41 -14.08
N TRP A 14 -4.39 1.44 -14.11
CA TRP A 14 -4.49 0.40 -15.14
C TRP A 14 -4.61 0.96 -16.56
N LEU A 15 -5.04 2.22 -16.70
CA LEU A 15 -5.07 2.92 -17.99
C LEU A 15 -3.66 3.16 -18.57
N ASN A 16 -2.61 3.18 -17.73
CA ASN A 16 -1.21 3.32 -18.13
C ASN A 16 -0.37 2.16 -17.57
N PRO A 17 -0.36 0.98 -18.21
CA PRO A 17 0.31 -0.21 -17.70
C PRO A 17 1.83 -0.01 -17.47
N LYS A 18 2.48 0.85 -18.26
CA LYS A 18 3.89 1.21 -18.06
C LYS A 18 4.12 1.94 -16.73
N ALA A 19 3.33 2.96 -16.43
CA ALA A 19 3.42 3.71 -15.18
C ALA A 19 3.10 2.81 -13.97
N TYR A 20 2.12 1.92 -14.13
CA TYR A 20 1.77 0.92 -13.12
C TYR A 20 2.95 0.00 -12.80
N MET A 21 3.62 -0.56 -13.82
CA MET A 21 4.79 -1.43 -13.62
C MET A 21 5.96 -0.68 -12.95
N ILE A 22 6.21 0.57 -13.32
CA ILE A 22 7.28 1.38 -12.73
C ILE A 22 7.04 1.59 -11.24
N GLU A 23 5.83 2.01 -10.84
CA GLU A 23 5.51 2.21 -9.43
C GLU A 23 5.48 0.91 -8.62
N LYS A 24 4.94 -0.17 -9.19
CA LYS A 24 4.66 -1.41 -8.47
C LYS A 24 5.83 -2.37 -8.38
N VAL A 25 6.80 -2.26 -9.30
CA VAL A 25 7.91 -3.22 -9.42
C VAL A 25 9.25 -2.51 -9.37
N ILE A 26 9.51 -1.57 -10.28
CA ILE A 26 10.83 -0.92 -10.39
C ILE A 26 11.15 -0.10 -9.14
N ASN A 27 10.22 0.74 -8.68
CA ASN A 27 10.42 1.61 -7.54
C ASN A 27 10.70 0.82 -6.22
N PRO A 28 9.96 -0.26 -5.89
CA PRO A 28 10.33 -1.14 -4.79
C PRO A 28 11.73 -1.72 -4.92
N ILE A 29 12.07 -2.32 -6.06
CA ILE A 29 13.38 -2.96 -6.28
C ILE A 29 14.51 -1.97 -6.05
N PHE A 30 14.39 -0.76 -6.61
CA PHE A 30 15.39 0.28 -6.47
C PHE A 30 15.58 0.71 -5.02
N ARG A 31 14.49 0.84 -4.25
CA ARG A 31 14.54 1.13 -2.81
C ARG A 31 15.25 0.02 -2.03
N PHE A 32 14.90 -1.24 -2.29
CA PHE A 32 15.55 -2.37 -1.61
C PHE A 32 17.05 -2.42 -1.91
N LEU A 33 17.44 -2.26 -3.18
CA LEU A 33 18.85 -2.21 -3.55
C LEU A 33 19.55 -1.06 -2.83
N PHE A 34 19.04 0.16 -2.96
CA PHE A 34 19.64 1.36 -2.36
C PHE A 34 19.91 1.17 -0.86
N TYR A 35 18.89 0.74 -0.12
CA TYR A 35 19.05 0.61 1.31
C TYR A 35 19.87 -0.60 1.76
N SER A 36 19.80 -1.74 1.04
CA SER A 36 20.69 -2.87 1.32
C SER A 36 22.15 -2.49 1.09
N PHE A 37 22.45 -1.74 0.03
CA PHE A 37 23.79 -1.18 -0.20
C PHE A 37 24.19 -0.21 0.91
N LEU A 38 23.28 0.67 1.34
CA LEU A 38 23.53 1.61 2.43
C LEU A 38 23.94 0.89 3.72
N ILE A 39 23.30 -0.22 4.07
CA ILE A 39 23.68 -1.01 5.25
C ILE A 39 25.02 -1.69 5.08
N LEU A 40 25.22 -2.36 3.95
CA LEU A 40 26.43 -3.15 3.69
C LEU A 40 27.70 -2.27 3.72
N TYR A 41 27.62 -1.06 3.18
CA TYR A 41 28.77 -0.17 3.04
C TYR A 41 28.81 0.97 4.07
N GLY A 42 27.66 1.45 4.55
CA GLY A 42 27.56 2.60 5.44
C GLY A 42 27.69 2.26 6.92
N TYR A 43 27.07 1.17 7.37
CA TYR A 43 27.02 0.83 8.80
C TYR A 43 28.09 -0.17 9.24
N LYS A 44 28.85 -0.77 8.30
CA LYS A 44 29.93 -1.76 8.51
C LYS A 44 29.57 -3.00 9.35
N GLU A 45 28.38 -3.06 9.92
CA GLU A 45 27.86 -4.23 10.60
C GLU A 45 27.03 -5.06 9.62
N LYS A 46 27.33 -6.36 9.56
CA LYS A 46 26.45 -7.37 8.93
C LYS A 46 25.24 -7.68 9.81
N THR A 47 24.80 -6.75 10.67
CA THR A 47 23.67 -6.96 11.58
C THR A 47 22.42 -7.14 10.73
N ASN A 48 22.06 -8.41 10.60
CA ASN A 48 20.77 -8.95 10.20
C ASN A 48 20.09 -8.23 9.02
N ILE A 49 20.72 -8.31 7.84
CA ILE A 49 20.12 -7.93 6.54
C ILE A 49 18.67 -8.45 6.43
N ALA A 50 18.39 -9.63 7.00
CA ALA A 50 17.06 -10.21 7.17
C ALA A 50 16.03 -9.28 7.86
N VAL A 51 16.37 -8.69 9.00
CA VAL A 51 15.49 -7.78 9.76
C VAL A 51 15.19 -6.53 8.93
N PHE A 52 16.20 -6.03 8.22
CA PHE A 52 16.04 -4.87 7.37
C PHE A 52 15.16 -5.13 6.15
N ILE A 53 15.30 -6.30 5.53
CA ILE A 53 14.45 -6.72 4.42
C ILE A 53 12.99 -6.82 4.86
N LEU A 54 12.73 -7.43 6.03
CA LEU A 54 11.39 -7.51 6.60
C LEU A 54 10.83 -6.12 6.92
N GLY A 55 11.63 -5.24 7.51
CA GLY A 55 11.24 -3.85 7.79
C GLY A 55 10.86 -3.08 6.53
N ASN A 56 11.63 -3.23 5.44
CA ASN A 56 11.31 -2.58 4.17
C ASN A 56 10.09 -3.18 3.47
N ALA A 57 9.85 -4.48 3.61
CA ALA A 57 8.62 -5.09 3.10
C ALA A 57 7.37 -4.47 3.76
N ILE A 58 7.43 -4.21 5.07
CA ILE A 58 6.37 -3.52 5.83
C ILE A 58 6.26 -2.04 5.43
N LEU A 59 7.37 -1.34 5.25
CA LEU A 59 7.36 0.05 4.76
C LEU A 59 6.74 0.16 3.36
N LEU A 60 7.06 -0.77 2.47
CA LEU A 60 6.48 -0.82 1.13
C LEU A 60 4.98 -1.10 1.17
N SER A 61 4.54 -2.04 2.02
CA SER A 61 3.12 -2.32 2.22
C SER A 61 2.37 -1.07 2.67
N SER A 62 3.00 -0.31 3.57
CA SER A 62 2.46 0.91 4.14
C SER A 62 2.24 2.00 3.10
N ILE A 63 3.27 2.29 2.30
CA ILE A 63 3.21 3.33 1.27
C ILE A 63 2.24 2.94 0.15
N SER A 64 2.22 1.66 -0.22
CA SER A 64 1.29 1.15 -1.25
C SER A 64 -0.17 1.27 -0.82
N ALA A 65 -0.46 0.96 0.45
CA ALA A 65 -1.79 1.09 1.03
C ALA A 65 -2.22 2.57 1.13
N LEU A 66 -1.33 3.44 1.64
CA LEU A 66 -1.59 4.89 1.76
C LEU A 66 -1.86 5.53 0.39
N LYS A 67 -0.99 5.28 -0.59
CA LYS A 67 -1.19 5.79 -1.96
C LYS A 67 -2.47 5.24 -2.56
N GLY A 68 -2.71 3.93 -2.45
CA GLY A 68 -3.89 3.29 -3.00
C GLY A 68 -5.18 3.91 -2.48
N ILE A 69 -5.29 4.08 -1.16
CA ILE A 69 -6.47 4.65 -0.51
C ILE A 69 -6.58 6.16 -0.75
N GLY A 70 -5.46 6.89 -0.70
CA GLY A 70 -5.42 8.32 -0.97
C GLY A 70 -5.92 8.67 -2.38
N ILE A 71 -5.57 7.87 -3.38
CA ILE A 71 -6.07 8.06 -4.76
C ILE A 71 -7.59 7.88 -4.84
N ILE A 72 -8.19 6.96 -4.05
CA ILE A 72 -9.66 6.80 -4.00
C ILE A 72 -10.31 8.11 -3.54
N TYR A 73 -9.91 8.63 -2.38
CA TYR A 73 -10.51 9.85 -1.85
C TYR A 73 -10.24 11.08 -2.73
N PHE A 74 -9.05 11.16 -3.33
CA PHE A 74 -8.72 12.20 -4.29
C PHE A 74 -9.59 12.12 -5.55
N SER A 75 -9.82 10.91 -6.07
CA SER A 75 -10.67 10.69 -7.24
C SER A 75 -12.15 11.02 -6.97
N GLU A 76 -12.68 10.64 -5.81
CA GLU A 76 -14.04 10.98 -5.38
C GLU A 76 -14.23 12.50 -5.26
N ARG A 77 -13.18 13.21 -4.83
CA ARG A 77 -13.18 14.67 -4.77
C ARG A 77 -13.16 15.28 -6.17
N GLN A 78 -12.24 14.85 -7.03
CA GLN A 78 -12.11 15.35 -8.41
C GLN A 78 -13.37 15.12 -9.25
N GLN A 79 -14.05 13.99 -9.04
CA GLN A 79 -15.28 13.64 -9.77
C GLN A 79 -16.53 14.28 -9.17
N GLY A 80 -16.43 15.03 -8.05
CA GLY A 80 -17.58 15.64 -7.38
C GLY A 80 -18.53 14.63 -6.71
N THR A 81 -18.16 13.35 -6.66
CA THR A 81 -18.99 12.27 -6.10
C THR A 81 -18.99 12.24 -4.58
N LEU A 82 -18.10 13.00 -3.95
CA LEU A 82 -18.02 13.14 -2.48
C LEU A 82 -19.35 13.59 -1.85
N MET A 83 -20.10 14.48 -2.51
CA MET A 83 -21.40 14.94 -2.01
C MET A 83 -22.46 13.84 -2.08
N TYR A 84 -22.49 13.08 -3.17
CA TYR A 84 -23.35 11.90 -3.32
C TYR A 84 -23.00 10.80 -2.30
N PHE A 85 -21.73 10.70 -1.91
CA PHE A 85 -21.26 9.78 -0.86
C PHE A 85 -21.80 10.16 0.53
N ILE A 86 -21.87 11.46 0.84
CA ILE A 86 -22.40 11.97 2.12
C ILE A 86 -23.92 11.80 2.22
N VAL A 87 -24.64 12.03 1.11
CA VAL A 87 -26.11 12.03 1.05
C VAL A 87 -26.70 10.62 0.91
N SER A 88 -25.90 9.61 0.54
CA SER A 88 -26.44 8.26 0.32
C SER A 88 -27.01 7.65 1.62
N PRO A 89 -28.17 6.95 1.57
CA PRO A 89 -28.79 6.32 2.74
C PRO A 89 -28.05 5.05 3.20
N ARG A 90 -26.97 4.66 2.52
CA ARG A 90 -26.19 3.47 2.83
C ARG A 90 -25.09 3.80 3.84
N SER A 91 -24.82 2.87 4.76
CA SER A 91 -23.79 3.08 5.78
C SER A 91 -22.43 3.44 5.16
N ARG A 92 -21.92 4.64 5.50
CA ARG A 92 -20.67 5.23 4.97
C ARG A 92 -19.49 4.27 5.09
N LEU A 93 -19.38 3.60 6.23
CA LEU A 93 -18.37 2.58 6.51
C LEU A 93 -18.41 1.42 5.51
N ARG A 94 -19.60 1.00 5.06
CA ARG A 94 -19.76 -0.12 4.14
C ARG A 94 -19.36 0.24 2.71
N ILE A 95 -19.49 1.50 2.32
CA ILE A 95 -19.03 1.98 1.00
C ILE A 95 -17.50 2.14 1.01
N ILE A 96 -16.93 2.71 2.08
CA ILE A 96 -15.47 2.81 2.28
C ILE A 96 -14.83 1.41 2.30
N ALA A 97 -15.38 0.48 3.09
CA ALA A 97 -14.88 -0.89 3.15
C ALA A 97 -14.88 -1.57 1.76
N GLN A 98 -15.93 -1.35 0.97
CA GLN A 98 -16.03 -1.88 -0.40
C GLN A 98 -14.99 -1.31 -1.35
N LYS A 99 -14.58 -0.05 -1.16
CA LYS A 99 -13.55 0.60 -1.99
C LYS A 99 -12.14 0.18 -1.57
N ILE A 100 -11.86 0.11 -0.27
CA ILE A 100 -10.54 -0.23 0.26
C ILE A 100 -10.18 -1.70 0.00
N PHE A 101 -11.16 -2.61 -0.06
CA PHE A 101 -10.95 -4.06 -0.20
C PHE A 101 -9.98 -4.43 -1.34
N PHE A 102 -10.18 -3.90 -2.55
CA PHE A 102 -9.29 -4.21 -3.68
C PHE A 102 -7.91 -3.56 -3.56
N HIS A 103 -7.79 -2.45 -2.84
CA HIS A 103 -6.51 -1.82 -2.57
C HIS A 103 -5.69 -2.61 -1.54
N ILE A 104 -6.35 -3.24 -0.55
CA ILE A 104 -5.72 -4.19 0.37
C ILE A 104 -5.14 -5.38 -0.40
N ILE A 105 -5.95 -5.98 -1.29
CA ILE A 105 -5.48 -7.09 -2.14
C ILE A 105 -4.29 -6.65 -3.00
N ASN A 106 -4.38 -5.48 -3.63
CA ASN A 106 -3.31 -4.98 -4.48
C ASN A 106 -2.03 -4.67 -3.68
N ALA A 107 -2.15 -4.10 -2.48
CA ALA A 107 -1.02 -3.87 -1.58
C ALA A 107 -0.38 -5.20 -1.17
N PHE A 108 -1.19 -6.20 -0.82
CA PHE A 108 -0.72 -7.55 -0.49
C PHE A 108 0.08 -8.19 -1.63
N ILE A 109 -0.44 -8.15 -2.86
CA ILE A 109 0.26 -8.68 -4.05
C ILE A 109 1.59 -7.93 -4.26
N THR A 110 1.60 -6.61 -4.12
CA THR A 110 2.81 -5.78 -4.30
C THR A 110 3.89 -6.18 -3.31
N VAL A 111 3.51 -6.44 -2.05
CA VAL A 111 4.44 -6.85 -0.99
C VAL A 111 4.98 -8.24 -1.24
N LEU A 112 4.12 -9.19 -1.67
CA LEU A 112 4.57 -10.53 -2.03
C LEU A 112 5.56 -10.51 -3.18
N ILE A 113 5.32 -9.72 -4.22
CA ILE A 113 6.24 -9.54 -5.34
C ILE A 113 7.56 -8.92 -4.85
N GLY A 114 7.50 -7.85 -4.05
CA GLY A 114 8.70 -7.24 -3.48
C GLY A 114 9.52 -8.25 -2.67
N LEU A 115 8.87 -8.98 -1.77
CA LEU A 115 9.51 -9.94 -0.87
C LEU A 115 10.14 -11.11 -1.63
N THR A 116 9.44 -11.67 -2.62
CA THR A 116 9.99 -12.75 -3.46
C THR A 116 11.24 -12.31 -4.25
N ILE A 117 11.23 -11.11 -4.84
CA ILE A 117 12.39 -10.58 -5.57
C ILE A 117 13.60 -10.40 -4.65
N ILE A 118 13.39 -9.98 -3.40
CA ILE A 118 14.50 -9.75 -2.47
C ILE A 118 15.04 -11.06 -1.91
N LEU A 119 14.17 -12.00 -1.52
CA LEU A 119 14.62 -13.30 -1.01
C LEU A 119 15.46 -14.04 -2.05
N THR A 120 15.04 -14.00 -3.31
CA THR A 120 15.78 -14.58 -4.44
C THR A 120 17.07 -13.78 -4.73
N GLY A 121 17.00 -12.45 -4.73
CA GLY A 121 18.16 -11.58 -4.99
C GLY A 121 19.28 -11.69 -3.96
N PHE A 122 18.95 -11.77 -2.67
CA PHE A 122 19.92 -11.92 -1.58
C PHE A 122 20.20 -13.39 -1.22
N LYS A 123 19.58 -14.35 -1.92
CA LYS A 123 19.69 -15.81 -1.68
C LYS A 123 19.48 -16.19 -0.20
N ILE A 124 18.46 -15.61 0.42
CA ILE A 124 18.15 -15.83 1.84
C ILE A 124 17.19 -17.02 1.95
N TYR A 125 17.61 -18.04 2.70
CA TYR A 125 16.82 -19.23 2.96
C TYR A 125 16.26 -19.19 4.38
N TYR A 126 14.94 -19.30 4.49
CA TYR A 126 14.26 -19.51 5.76
C TYR A 126 13.69 -20.93 5.84
N PRO A 127 13.69 -21.56 7.02
CA PRO A 127 12.99 -22.80 7.22
C PRO A 127 11.46 -22.62 7.05
N PRO A 128 10.73 -23.68 6.68
CA PRO A 128 9.32 -23.58 6.26
C PRO A 128 8.39 -22.97 7.32
N TYR A 129 8.66 -23.21 8.60
CA TYR A 129 7.85 -22.67 9.70
C TYR A 129 7.95 -21.14 9.78
N GLN A 130 9.12 -20.54 9.53
CA GLN A 130 9.31 -19.09 9.56
C GLN A 130 8.59 -18.39 8.40
N PHE A 131 8.46 -19.05 7.25
CA PHE A 131 7.68 -18.52 6.13
C PHE A 131 6.21 -18.29 6.49
N VAL A 132 5.60 -19.19 7.28
CA VAL A 132 4.22 -19.03 7.74
C VAL A 132 4.08 -17.80 8.64
N PHE A 133 5.02 -17.59 9.56
CA PHE A 133 5.02 -16.40 10.42
C PHE A 133 5.20 -15.11 9.63
N ILE A 134 6.13 -15.08 8.65
CA ILE A 134 6.34 -13.92 7.77
C ILE A 134 5.07 -13.61 6.98
N PHE A 135 4.40 -14.64 6.45
CA PHE A 135 3.17 -14.48 5.69
C PHE A 135 2.02 -13.89 6.54
N LEU A 136 1.82 -14.41 7.76
CA LEU A 136 0.83 -13.87 8.70
C LEU A 136 1.14 -12.42 9.11
N LEU A 137 2.41 -12.11 9.38
CA LEU A 137 2.85 -10.75 9.69
C LEU A 137 2.53 -9.77 8.57
N ILE A 138 2.70 -10.19 7.30
CA ILE A 138 2.37 -9.35 6.15
C ILE A 138 0.88 -9.11 6.05
N ILE A 139 0.04 -10.14 6.26
CA ILE A 139 -1.42 -9.98 6.23
C ILE A 139 -1.86 -8.97 7.29
N ILE A 140 -1.42 -9.17 8.53
CA ILE A 140 -1.78 -8.30 9.65
C ILE A 140 -1.24 -6.88 9.40
N GLY A 141 0.00 -6.75 8.93
CA GLY A 141 0.62 -5.47 8.60
C GLY A 141 -0.11 -4.71 7.50
N VAL A 142 -0.45 -5.38 6.39
CA VAL A 142 -1.19 -4.78 5.26
C VAL A 142 -2.57 -4.31 5.71
N ILE A 143 -3.29 -5.12 6.50
CA ILE A 143 -4.62 -4.75 7.02
C ILE A 143 -4.50 -3.55 7.95
N SER A 144 -3.61 -3.60 8.94
CA SER A 144 -3.41 -2.53 9.93
C SER A 144 -3.07 -1.21 9.25
N VAL A 145 -2.14 -1.21 8.30
CA VAL A 145 -1.73 0.04 7.64
C VAL A 145 -2.77 0.53 6.65
N SER A 146 -3.53 -0.36 6.00
CA SER A 146 -4.65 0.05 5.16
C SER A 146 -5.76 0.73 5.97
N LEU A 147 -6.10 0.18 7.15
CA LEU A 147 -7.05 0.80 8.06
C LEU A 147 -6.54 2.15 8.57
N PHE A 148 -5.28 2.20 9.02
CA PHE A 148 -4.65 3.44 9.47
C PHE A 148 -4.61 4.51 8.35
N GLY A 149 -4.25 4.12 7.14
CA GLY A 149 -4.22 5.00 5.98
C GLY A 149 -5.60 5.54 5.60
N SER A 150 -6.66 4.75 5.79
CA SER A 150 -8.03 5.21 5.59
C SER A 150 -8.46 6.24 6.64
N LEU A 151 -8.02 6.10 7.89
CA LEU A 151 -8.25 7.11 8.93
C LEU A 151 -7.57 8.42 8.57
N ILE A 152 -6.29 8.38 8.17
CA ILE A 152 -5.56 9.58 7.73
C ILE A 152 -6.22 10.23 6.52
N ALA A 153 -6.63 9.44 5.52
CA ALA A 153 -7.28 9.96 4.33
C ALA A 153 -8.62 10.65 4.67
N SER A 154 -9.38 10.11 5.63
CA SER A 154 -10.62 10.75 6.11
C SER A 154 -10.36 12.06 6.85
N LEU A 155 -9.31 12.15 7.67
CA LEU A 155 -8.88 13.39 8.32
C LEU A 155 -8.36 14.42 7.29
N GLY A 156 -7.67 13.97 6.25
CA GLY A 156 -7.17 14.81 5.18
C GLY A 156 -8.26 15.48 4.33
N LEU A 157 -9.48 14.94 4.33
CA LEU A 157 -10.63 15.63 3.77
C LEU A 157 -11.05 16.82 4.65
N LEU A 158 -11.08 16.64 5.98
CA LEU A 158 -11.48 17.68 6.93
C LEU A 158 -10.50 18.85 6.98
N THR A 159 -9.19 18.59 6.94
CA THR A 159 -8.17 19.63 7.16
C THR A 159 -7.97 20.57 5.98
N ARG A 160 -8.34 20.16 4.76
CA ARG A 160 -8.19 21.00 3.56
C ARG A 160 -9.37 21.91 3.27
N ASP A 161 -10.51 21.68 3.93
CA ASP A 161 -11.63 22.63 3.93
C ASP A 161 -11.35 23.84 4.85
N ILE A 162 -10.34 23.74 5.73
CA ILE A 162 -9.89 24.84 6.61
C ILE A 162 -9.04 25.87 5.83
N ASN A 163 -8.63 25.57 4.59
CA ASN A 163 -7.81 26.47 3.78
C ASN A 163 -8.63 27.38 2.84
N TYR A 164 -9.89 27.68 3.19
CA TYR A 164 -10.73 28.70 2.55
C TYR A 164 -11.31 29.68 3.58
N ALA A 165 -10.49 30.09 4.55
CA ALA A 165 -10.71 31.26 5.37
C ALA A 165 -9.46 32.15 5.37
N SER A 166 -9.07 32.62 4.19
CA SER A 166 -8.26 33.82 3.97
C SER A 166 -8.39 34.28 2.52
#